data_AF-A0A346R4I3-F1
#
_entry.id   AF-A0A346R4I3-F1
#
_cell.length_a   1.000
_cell.length_b   1.000
_cell.length_c   1.000
_cell.angle_alpha   90.00
_cell.angle_beta   90.00
_cell.angle_gamma   90.00
#
_symmetry.space_group_name_H-M   'P 1'
#
loop_
_entity.id
_entity.type
_entity.pdbx_description
1 polymer ?
#
loop_
_entity_poly.entity_id
_entity_poly.type
_entity_poly.pdbx_seq_one_letter_code
_entity_poly.pdbx_strand_id
1 'polypeptide(L)'
;MLTVQLAREFLNTRIIVNAVSPGLVKAGYAGSMTPEQGARLPVHSALLSKDAVSDFFASPVVNRPGKLALRRHCRTRRVPYLPR
;
A
#
# COMPACT_ATOMS: atom_id res chain seq x y z
N MET A 1 1.47 14.25 -3.82
CA MET A 1 1.42 12.78 -3.65
C MET A 1 0.15 12.29 -4.34
N LEU A 2 0.30 11.63 -5.50
CA LEU A 2 -0.82 11.38 -6.44
C LEU A 2 -1.89 10.42 -5.88
N THR A 3 -1.47 9.43 -5.09
CA THR A 3 -2.36 8.37 -4.59
C THR A 3 -3.47 8.89 -3.68
N VAL A 4 -3.17 9.88 -2.83
CA VAL A 4 -4.15 10.52 -1.93
C VAL A 4 -5.19 11.31 -2.73
N GLN A 5 -4.75 12.01 -3.78
CA GLN A 5 -5.64 12.78 -4.64
C GLN A 5 -6.57 11.85 -5.42
N LEU A 6 -6.01 10.81 -6.04
CA LEU A 6 -6.79 9.81 -6.78
C LEU A 6 -7.77 9.07 -5.85
N ALA A 7 -7.34 8.69 -4.65
CA ALA A 7 -8.21 8.04 -3.67
C ALA A 7 -9.40 8.94 -3.29
N ARG A 8 -9.21 10.26 -3.23
CA ARG A 8 -10.28 11.25 -2.98
C ARG A 8 -11.24 11.38 -4.16
N GLU A 9 -10.73 11.42 -5.38
CA GLU A 9 -11.54 11.47 -6.61
C GLU A 9 -12.46 10.25 -6.73
N PHE A 10 -12.03 9.09 -6.22
CA PHE A 10 -12.78 7.85 -6.28
C PHE A 10 -13.62 7.51 -5.03
N LEU A 11 -13.74 8.41 -4.04
CA LEU A 11 -14.44 8.14 -2.76
C LEU A 11 -15.87 7.61 -2.91
N ASN A 12 -16.60 8.07 -3.92
CA ASN A 12 -18.00 7.67 -4.16
C ASN A 12 -18.14 6.55 -5.19
N THR A 13 -17.04 5.87 -5.50
CA THR A 13 -17.01 4.75 -6.45
C THR A 13 -16.63 3.46 -5.75
N ARG A 14 -16.65 2.35 -6.49
CA ARG A 14 -16.14 1.06 -5.99
C ARG A 14 -14.62 0.90 -6.22
N ILE A 15 -13.94 1.94 -6.70
CA ILE A 15 -12.51 1.92 -6.99
C ILE A 15 -11.74 2.28 -5.73
N ILE A 16 -10.83 1.39 -5.31
CA ILE A 16 -9.98 1.57 -4.14
C ILE A 16 -8.56 1.86 -4.61
N VAL A 17 -7.93 2.90 -4.07
CA VAL A 17 -6.59 3.31 -4.47
C VAL A 17 -5.70 3.38 -3.24
N ASN A 18 -4.60 2.63 -3.27
CA ASN A 18 -3.63 2.54 -2.17
C ASN A 18 -2.20 2.61 -2.70
N ALA A 19 -1.28 3.03 -1.83
CA ALA A 19 0.15 3.02 -2.12
C ALA A 19 0.79 1.80 -1.44
N VAL A 20 1.48 0.96 -2.21
CA VAL A 20 2.10 -0.25 -1.66
C VAL A 20 3.56 -0.31 -2.10
N SER A 21 4.46 -0.44 -1.14
CA SER A 21 5.86 -0.76 -1.41
C SER A 21 6.04 -2.29 -1.43
N PRO A 22 6.69 -2.87 -2.46
CA PRO A 22 6.99 -4.31 -2.50
C PRO A 22 8.19 -4.71 -1.62
N GLY A 23 8.87 -3.74 -1.01
CA GLY A 23 10.15 -3.98 -0.31
C GLY A 23 11.33 -4.08 -1.27
N LEU A 24 12.46 -4.61 -0.77
CA LEU A 24 13.71 -4.69 -1.53
C LEU A 24 13.80 -6.02 -2.30
N VAL A 25 13.20 -6.04 -3.49
CA VAL A 25 13.05 -7.26 -4.32
C VAL A 25 14.25 -7.48 -5.23
N LYS A 26 14.70 -8.74 -5.36
CA LYS A 26 15.69 -9.19 -6.35
C LYS A 26 15.06 -9.24 -7.74
N ALA A 27 15.11 -8.13 -8.47
CA ALA A 27 14.62 -8.02 -9.85
C ALA A 27 15.66 -7.33 -10.74
N GLY A 28 16.77 -8.01 -11.02
CA GLY A 28 17.90 -7.46 -11.80
C GLY A 28 18.87 -6.57 -11.02
N TYR A 29 18.59 -6.30 -9.74
CA TYR A 29 19.43 -5.56 -8.81
C TYR A 29 19.57 -6.30 -7.47
N ALA A 30 20.51 -5.87 -6.62
CA ALA A 30 20.73 -6.46 -5.30
C ALA A 30 19.55 -6.20 -4.36
N GLY A 31 18.66 -7.19 -4.24
CA GLY A 31 17.55 -7.19 -3.27
C GLY A 31 17.70 -8.26 -2.19
N SER A 32 16.90 -8.16 -1.12
CA SER A 32 16.88 -9.14 -0.03
C SER A 32 15.68 -10.09 -0.11
N MET A 33 14.62 -9.73 -0.85
CA MET A 33 13.40 -10.51 -1.02
C MET A 33 13.30 -11.11 -2.42
N THR A 34 12.65 -12.26 -2.57
CA THR A 34 12.32 -12.81 -3.90
C THR A 34 11.16 -12.02 -4.55
N PRO A 35 11.01 -12.05 -5.89
CA PRO A 35 9.85 -11.47 -6.58
C PRO A 35 8.51 -11.93 -6.00
N GLU A 36 8.40 -13.22 -5.69
CA GLU A 36 7.19 -13.82 -5.11
C GLU A 36 6.92 -13.25 -3.72
N GLN A 37 7.96 -13.02 -2.91
CA GLN A 37 7.81 -12.42 -1.58
C GLN A 37 7.39 -10.95 -1.66
N GLY A 38 7.96 -10.19 -2.60
CA GLY A 38 7.62 -8.79 -2.82
C GLY A 38 6.21 -8.58 -3.38
N ALA A 39 5.73 -9.50 -4.21
CA ALA A 39 4.41 -9.46 -4.81
C ALA A 39 3.26 -9.75 -3.82
N ARG A 40 3.53 -10.40 -2.68
CA ARG A 40 2.49 -10.78 -1.70
C ARG A 40 1.62 -9.61 -1.26
N LEU A 41 2.25 -8.48 -0.93
CA LEU A 41 1.53 -7.31 -0.41
C LEU A 41 0.74 -6.56 -1.50
N PRO A 42 1.31 -6.27 -2.68
CA PRO A 42 0.53 -5.74 -3.82
C PRO A 42 -0.65 -6.63 -4.21
N VAL A 43 -0.43 -7.95 -4.32
CA VAL A 43 -1.49 -8.90 -4.68
C VAL A 43 -2.58 -8.94 -3.63
N HIS A 44 -2.21 -8.96 -2.33
CA HIS A 44 -3.19 -8.92 -1.25
C HIS A 44 -4.03 -7.64 -1.30
N SER A 45 -3.41 -6.48 -1.54
CA SER A 45 -4.12 -5.21 -1.66
C SER A 45 -5.05 -5.15 -2.88
N ALA A 46 -4.68 -5.77 -4.00
CA ALA A 46 -5.50 -5.84 -5.21
C ALA A 46 -6.73 -6.76 -5.05
N LEU A 47 -6.66 -7.74 -4.16
CA LEU A 47 -7.71 -8.72 -3.90
C LEU A 47 -8.58 -8.40 -2.67
N LEU A 48 -8.44 -7.20 -2.08
CA LEU A 48 -9.28 -6.80 -0.94
C LEU A 48 -10.77 -6.71 -1.35
N SER A 49 -11.66 -7.13 -0.45
CA SER A 49 -13.11 -7.08 -0.63
C SER A 49 -13.64 -5.65 -0.80
N LYS A 50 -14.91 -5.50 -1.23
CA LYS A 50 -15.56 -4.19 -1.46
C LYS A 50 -15.52 -3.21 -0.29
N ASP A 51 -15.37 -3.69 0.94
CA ASP A 51 -15.27 -2.88 2.16
C ASP A 51 -13.82 -2.49 2.52
N ALA A 52 -12.90 -2.56 1.55
CA ALA A 52 -11.51 -2.21 1.75
C ALA A 52 -11.33 -0.71 2.03
N VAL A 53 -10.40 -0.43 2.94
CA VAL A 53 -9.99 0.95 3.22
C VAL A 53 -9.17 1.49 2.04
N SER A 54 -9.50 2.71 1.60
CA SER A 54 -8.73 3.47 0.61
C SER A 54 -7.78 4.46 1.31
N ASP A 55 -6.82 5.02 0.56
CA ASP A 55 -5.87 6.04 1.04
C ASP A 55 -4.91 5.57 2.14
N PHE A 56 -4.41 4.33 2.05
CA PHE A 56 -3.35 3.86 2.96
C PHE A 56 -2.03 3.54 2.24
N PHE A 57 -0.95 3.61 3.03
CA PHE A 57 0.36 3.11 2.64
C PHE A 57 0.69 1.82 3.39
N ALA A 58 1.13 0.80 2.65
CA ALA A 58 1.62 -0.45 3.21
C ALA A 58 3.00 -0.80 2.64
N SER A 59 3.86 -1.34 3.50
CA SER A 59 5.18 -1.85 3.13
C SER A 59 5.46 -3.11 3.95
N PRO A 60 6.14 -4.13 3.38
CA PRO A 60 6.60 -5.26 4.18
C PRO A 60 7.62 -4.76 5.20
N VAL A 61 7.39 -5.08 6.47
CA VAL A 61 8.42 -4.93 7.49
C VAL A 61 9.33 -6.14 7.38
N VAL A 62 10.58 -5.90 6.98
CA VAL A 62 11.65 -6.88 7.18
C VAL A 62 11.96 -6.87 8.68
N ASN A 63 11.28 -7.73 9.45
CA ASN A 63 11.84 -8.14 10.72
C ASN A 63 12.93 -9.19 10.42
N ARG A 64 13.93 -9.33 11.32
CA ARG A 64 14.99 -10.36 11.29
C ARG A 64 14.52 -11.69 10.66
N PRO A 65 15.39 -12.44 9.96
CA PRO A 65 15.02 -13.37 8.90
C PRO A 65 13.82 -14.25 9.29
N GLY A 66 12.71 -14.08 8.55
CA GLY A 66 11.58 -15.01 8.59
C GLY A 66 10.19 -14.44 8.91
N LYS A 67 10.00 -13.14 9.23
CA LYS A 67 8.66 -12.59 9.49
C LYS A 67 8.34 -11.34 8.67
N LEU A 68 7.46 -11.50 7.68
CA LEU A 68 6.82 -10.39 6.94
C LEU A 68 5.70 -9.83 7.81
N ALA A 69 5.93 -8.71 8.51
CA ALA A 69 4.89 -8.03 9.26
C ALA A 69 4.30 -6.88 8.44
N LEU A 70 2.97 -6.75 8.44
CA LEU A 70 2.24 -5.73 7.69
C LEU A 70 2.10 -4.49 8.58
N ARG A 71 2.99 -3.50 8.46
CA ARG A 71 2.79 -2.21 9.14
C ARG A 71 1.92 -1.32 8.28
N ARG A 72 0.65 -1.17 8.68
CA ARG A 72 -0.22 -0.08 8.19
C ARG A 72 0.26 1.22 8.81
N HIS A 73 0.95 2.07 8.05
CA HIS A 73 1.22 3.44 8.49
C HIS A 73 -0.01 4.28 8.18
N CYS A 74 -1.00 4.21 9.07
CA CYS A 74 -2.12 5.14 9.07
C CYS A 74 -1.64 6.44 9.71
N ARG A 75 -1.34 7.46 8.90
CA ARG A 75 -1.11 8.82 9.42
C ARG A 75 -1.43 9.88 8.38
N THR A 76 -2.71 10.02 8.06
CA THR A 76 -3.28 11.30 7.66
C THR A 76 -4.32 11.67 8.71
N ARG A 77 -3.89 12.49 9.69
CA ARG A 77 -4.85 13.32 10.45
C ARG A 77 -5.80 13.93 9.42
N ARG A 78 -7.11 13.92 9.70
CA ARG A 78 -8.09 14.75 8.98
C ARG A 78 -7.43 16.10 8.70
N VAL A 79 -7.10 16.38 7.44
CA VAL A 79 -6.67 17.71 7.01
C VAL A 79 -7.99 18.40 6.66
N PRO A 80 -8.48 19.34 7.48
CA PRO A 80 -9.63 20.14 7.07
C PRO A 80 -9.16 21.11 5.98
N TYR A 81 -10.00 21.37 4.97
CA TYR A 81 -9.85 22.30 3.83
C TYR A 81 -8.98 21.80 2.64
N LEU A 82 -9.34 22.01 1.37
CA LEU A 82 -9.90 23.20 0.70
C LEU A 82 -11.06 22.87 -0.29
N PRO A 83 -11.94 23.86 -0.58
CA PRO A 83 -12.96 23.75 -1.62
C PRO A 83 -12.36 24.00 -3.02
N ARG A 84 -12.96 23.38 -4.03
CA ARG A 84 -13.01 23.91 -5.40
C ARG A 84 -14.46 23.92 -5.84
#